data_AF-A0A6V7LUH7-F1
#
_entry.id   AF-A0A6V7LUH7-F1
#
_cell.length_a   1.000
_cell.length_b   1.000
_cell.length_c   1.000
_cell.angle_alpha   90.00
_cell.angle_beta   90.00
_cell.angle_gamma   90.00
#
_symmetry.space_group_name_H-M   'P 1'
#
loop_
_entity.id
_entity.type
_entity.pdbx_description
1 polymer ?
#
loop_
_entity_poly.entity_id
_entity_poly.type
_entity_poly.pdbx_seq_one_letter_code
_entity_poly.pdbx_strand_id
1 'polypeptide(L)' 'MEVIPKVAEPGSSVILRCNYPVDDDQWPIYKVGWYYKNREFYRYIPKNQPDIQIFPIRGVHVD' A
#
# COMPACT_ATOMS: atom_id res chain seq x y z
N MET A 1 19.12 3.98 -5.28
CA MET A 1 18.60 3.86 -3.90
C MET A 1 17.41 4.79 -3.83
N GLU A 2 16.20 4.25 -3.71
CA GLU A 2 14.98 5.07 -3.69
C GLU A 2 14.75 5.58 -2.27
N VAL A 3 14.69 6.90 -2.11
CA VAL A 3 14.48 7.55 -0.81
C VAL A 3 12.98 7.76 -0.64
N ILE A 4 12.35 6.97 0.25
CA ILE A 4 10.95 7.18 0.64
C ILE A 4 10.95 8.26 1.73
N PRO A 5 10.39 9.45 1.46
CA PRO A 5 10.48 10.54 2.41
C PRO A 5 9.58 10.27 3.62
N LYS A 6 10.08 10.57 4.83
CA LYS A 6 9.28 10.43 6.07
C LYS A 6 8.11 11.40 6.13
N VAL A 7 8.17 12.48 5.35
CA VAL A 7 7.17 13.53 5.26
C VAL A 7 7.03 13.92 3.80
N ALA A 8 5.79 14.09 3.33
CA ALA A 8 5.47 14.55 1.99
C ALA A 8 5.04 16.01 2.00
N GLU A 9 5.34 16.74 0.94
CA GLU A 9 4.75 18.05 0.71
C GLU A 9 3.23 17.92 0.45
N PRO A 10 2.40 18.84 0.95
CA PRO A 10 0.97 18.80 0.68
C PRO A 10 0.67 18.80 -0.82
N GLY A 11 -0.09 17.81 -1.29
CA GLY A 11 -0.49 17.68 -2.69
C GLY A 11 0.53 16.99 -3.60
N SER A 12 1.70 16.59 -3.08
CA SER A 12 2.64 15.77 -3.86
C SER A 12 2.25 14.29 -3.83
N SER A 13 2.73 13.55 -4.82
CA SER A 13 2.62 12.09 -4.86
C SER A 13 3.75 11.44 -4.04
N VAL A 14 3.43 10.31 -3.41
CA VAL A 14 4.40 9.49 -2.68
C VAL A 14 4.23 8.01 -3.01
N ILE A 15 5.33 7.27 -2.92
CA ILE A 15 5.32 5.81 -3.06
C ILE A 15 5.27 5.18 -1.66
N LEU A 16 4.23 4.39 -1.41
CA LEU A 16 4.14 3.54 -0.24
C LEU A 16 4.63 2.14 -0.59
N ARG A 17 5.86 1.81 -0.18
CA ARG A 17 6.46 0.51 -0.45
C ARG A 17 6.39 -0.42 0.76
N CYS A 18 5.91 -1.64 0.54
CA CYS A 18 6.07 -2.73 1.49
C CYS A 18 7.44 -3.41 1.23
N ASN A 19 8.39 -3.25 2.14
CA ASN A 19 9.72 -3.88 2.06
C ASN A 19 9.77 -5.20 2.84
N TYR A 20 8.66 -5.92 2.92
CA TYR A 20 8.66 -7.25 3.54
C TYR A 20 9.41 -8.22 2.61
N PRO A 21 10.41 -8.96 3.10
CA PRO A 21 11.14 -9.92 2.29
C PRO A 21 10.20 -11.08 1.94
N VAL A 22 9.75 -11.11 0.69
CA VAL A 22 8.92 -12.20 0.18
C VAL A 22 9.84 -13.32 -0.26
N ASP A 23 9.73 -14.46 0.43
CA ASP A 23 10.18 -15.74 -0.09
C ASP A 23 8.90 -16.51 -0.42
N ASP A 24 8.67 -16.74 -1.72
CA ASP A 24 7.42 -17.32 -2.23
C ASP A 24 7.12 -18.71 -1.64
N ASP A 25 8.15 -19.42 -1.14
CA ASP A 25 8.02 -20.76 -0.57
C ASP A 25 7.93 -20.76 0.96
N GLN A 26 8.63 -19.85 1.65
CA GLN A 26 8.73 -19.88 3.11
C GLN A 26 7.89 -18.83 3.84
N TRP A 27 7.69 -17.65 3.25
CA TRP A 27 7.05 -16.50 3.91
C TRP A 27 6.17 -15.71 2.92
N PRO A 28 5.15 -16.34 2.32
CA PRO A 28 4.31 -15.66 1.34
C PRO A 28 3.51 -14.55 2.02
N ILE A 29 3.46 -13.38 1.40
CA ILE A 29 2.59 -12.29 1.85
C ILE A 29 1.12 -12.73 1.68
N TYR A 30 0.37 -12.71 2.77
CA TYR A 30 -1.08 -12.94 2.71
C TYR A 30 -1.87 -11.68 2.31
N LYS A 31 -1.44 -10.50 2.79
CA LYS A 31 -2.12 -9.22 2.56
C LYS A 31 -1.15 -8.04 2.78
N VAL A 32 -1.24 -7.01 1.94
CA VAL A 32 -0.73 -5.66 2.19
C VAL A 32 -1.91 -4.71 2.29
N GLY A 33 -1.90 -3.80 3.26
CA GLY A 33 -2.96 -2.79 3.42
C GLY A 33 -2.39 -1.46 3.85
N TRP A 34 -2.84 -0.38 3.23
CA TRP A 34 -2.49 0.99 3.62
C TRP A 34 -3.69 1.69 4.24
N TYR A 35 -3.41 2.42 5.32
CA TYR A 35 -4.40 3.09 6.14
C TYR A 35 -4.03 4.56 6.28
N TYR A 36 -5.01 5.44 6.07
CA TYR A 36 -4.90 6.84 6.45
C TYR A 36 -5.71 7.03 7.72
N LYS A 37 -5.02 7.34 8.82
CA LYS A 37 -5.58 7.27 10.18
C LYS A 37 -6.11 5.85 10.45
N ASN A 38 -7.41 5.68 10.64
CA ASN A 38 -8.08 4.42 10.92
C ASN A 38 -8.89 3.86 9.75
N ARG A 39 -8.69 4.40 8.53
CA ARG A 39 -9.44 4.00 7.34
C ARG A 39 -8.50 3.36 6.32
N GLU A 40 -8.80 2.12 5.93
CA GLU A 40 -8.13 1.42 4.81
C GLU A 40 -8.45 2.20 3.52
N PHE A 41 -7.43 2.48 2.70
CA PHE A 41 -7.62 3.06 1.35
C PHE A 41 -7.09 2.19 0.22
N TYR A 42 -6.19 1.26 0.53
CA TYR A 42 -5.61 0.33 -0.43
C TYR A 42 -5.42 -1.02 0.23
N ARG A 43 -5.72 -2.08 -0.52
CA ARG A 43 -5.50 -3.46 -0.10
C ARG A 43 -5.04 -4.30 -1.28
N TYR A 44 -3.98 -5.05 -1.07
CA TYR A 44 -3.50 -6.09 -1.98
C TYR A 44 -3.57 -7.44 -1.27
N ILE A 45 -4.24 -8.42 -1.88
CA ILE A 45 -4.33 -9.81 -1.42
C ILE A 45 -4.03 -10.70 -2.63
N PRO A 46 -2.87 -11.36 -2.71
CA PRO A 46 -2.45 -12.12 -3.91
C PRO A 46 -3.44 -13.19 -4.37
N LYS A 47 -4.19 -13.77 -3.43
CA LYS A 47 -5.14 -14.87 -3.71
C LYS A 47 -6.56 -14.40 -4.01
N ASN A 48 -6.81 -13.09 -4.07
CA ASN A 48 -8.13 -12.54 -4.36
C ASN A 48 -8.30 -12.21 -5.85
N GLN A 49 -9.55 -12.06 -6.26
CA GLN A 49 -9.94 -11.56 -7.58
C GLN A 49 -11.03 -10.50 -7.40
N PRO A 50 -10.74 -9.19 -7.58
CA PRO A 50 -9.42 -8.63 -7.88
C PRO A 50 -8.46 -8.73 -6.70
N ASP A 51 -7.17 -8.84 -7.02
CA ASP A 51 -6.05 -8.87 -6.07
C ASP A 51 -5.85 -7.51 -5.39
N ILE A 52 -6.17 -6.42 -6.11
CA ILE A 52 -6.17 -5.05 -5.61
C ILE A 52 -7.59 -4.55 -5.34
N GLN A 53 -7.76 -3.89 -4.20
CA GLN A 53 -8.99 -3.21 -3.80
C GLN A 53 -8.66 -1.81 -3.30
N ILE A 54 -9.34 -0.81 -3.86
CA ILE A 54 -9.18 0.60 -3.49
C ILE A 54 -10.43 1.05 -2.75
N PHE A 55 -10.24 1.70 -1.61
CA PHE A 55 -11.31 2.26 -0.78
C PHE A 55 -11.18 3.78 -0.78
N PRO A 56 -12.05 4.51 -1.50
CA PRO A 56 -11.94 5.96 -1.60
C PRO A 56 -12.04 6.65 -0.24
N ILE A 57 -11.06 7.52 0.05
CA ILE A 57 -11.08 8.43 1.19
C ILE A 57 -10.89 9.85 0.67
N ARG A 58 -11.66 10.80 1.21
CA ARG A 58 -11.52 12.22 0.86
C ARG A 58 -10.08 12.69 1.13
N GLY A 59 -9.43 13.22 0.10
CA GLY A 59 -8.07 13.74 0.17
C GLY A 59 -6.96 12.70 -0.03
N VAL A 60 -7.31 11.44 -0.34
CA VAL A 60 -6.35 10.40 -0.73
C VAL A 60 -6.68 9.97 -2.16
N HIS A 61 -5.68 10.02 -3.03
CA HIS A 61 -5.76 9.50 -4.39
C HIS A 61 -4.74 8.36 -4.53
N VAL A 62 -5.15 7.28 -5.18
CA VAL A 62 -4.31 6.13 -5.49
C VAL A 62 -4.28 6.02 -7.01
N ASP A 63 -3.08 5.98 -7.57
CA ASP A 63 -2.79 5.85 -9.00
C ASP A 63 -2.63 4.40 -9.46
#